data_AF-A0A7X9XBH1-F1
#
_entry.id   AF-A0A7X9XBH1-F1
#
_cell.length_a   1.000
_cell.length_b   1.000
_cell.length_c   1.000
_cell.angle_alpha   90.00
_cell.angle_beta   90.00
_cell.angle_gamma   90.00
#
_symmetry.space_group_name_H-M   'P 1'
#
loop_
_entity.id
_entity.type
_entity.pdbx_description
1 polymer ?
#
loop_
_entity_poly.entity_id
_entity_poly.type
_entity_poly.pdbx_seq_one_letter_code
_entity_poly.pdbx_strand_id
1 'polypeptide(L)'
;MINTLALEFNQELFEFVLAPIISAQLFFTILLYFTIVRKRIAADYRLYNLFLISFVVFLLGRMSWVYCSEEDAIIILYTRMLLLLGIGLPSLLVAATKQYGIQPSKALYFIPYSIGLFLGVTYMLLYDYGTLKWFFDSSSFSFQINGVKWAHRIQILGAILQLVLPCAFLIIREMLEKRRLKLLLFLSGGFLFGLTLVIGVGAEPQFIGLYYLASIPVGLMWIWAVVLDIKDMKGKVGLLKEELFFMIQSDPDKTTQKMRFLLEDLEEVSDGNLEVYKMRIREILNSITDKTIEAGGDTEALVQRNLERTNAIQKSKDTGQVNAIIFNEALELSEIISENPSQKNALAVKSVMDYLQDNFMEDVSMDEIAKMAGVSKAHLMREFKKEMGVTILQYQTKLRIEASQQLLKNNTVSETAYHVGYNNPNYFSTVFRKVTGLSPLEYQSNYKEVNN
;
A
#
# COMPACT_ATOMS: atom_id res chain seq x y z
N MET A 1 34.85 -13.98 36.06
CA MET A 1 35.78 -13.27 35.16
C MET A 1 35.61 -13.70 33.71
N ILE A 2 35.70 -15.00 33.37
CA ILE A 2 35.50 -15.48 31.98
C ILE A 2 34.04 -15.27 31.49
N ASN A 3 33.04 -15.56 32.33
CA ASN A 3 31.63 -15.34 31.96
C ASN A 3 31.23 -13.86 31.85
N THR A 4 31.88 -12.95 32.59
CA THR A 4 31.63 -11.51 32.50
C THR A 4 32.26 -10.92 31.24
N LEU A 5 33.48 -11.33 30.89
CA LEU A 5 34.16 -10.94 29.64
C LEU A 5 33.41 -11.45 28.39
N ALA A 6 32.88 -12.67 28.44
CA ALA A 6 32.06 -13.20 27.34
C ALA A 6 30.71 -12.46 27.21
N LEU A 7 30.13 -11.99 28.32
CA LEU A 7 28.88 -11.23 28.31
C LEU A 7 29.09 -9.80 27.77
N GLU A 8 30.16 -9.13 28.20
CA GLU A 8 30.55 -7.79 27.73
C GLU A 8 30.91 -7.80 26.23
N PHE A 9 31.66 -8.81 25.79
CA PHE A 9 31.99 -8.99 24.37
C PHE A 9 30.74 -9.21 23.50
N ASN A 10 29.77 -9.97 23.99
CA ASN A 10 28.49 -10.18 23.30
C ASN A 10 27.65 -8.89 23.24
N GLN A 11 27.73 -8.04 24.26
CA GLN A 11 27.00 -6.77 24.31
C GLN A 11 27.59 -5.73 23.36
N GLU A 12 28.91 -5.55 23.34
CA GLU A 12 29.57 -4.61 22.40
C GLU A 12 29.35 -5.00 20.94
N LEU A 13 29.48 -6.29 20.61
CA LEU A 13 29.21 -6.79 19.26
C LEU A 13 27.76 -6.55 18.86
N PHE A 14 26.82 -6.76 19.78
CA PHE A 14 25.41 -6.52 19.54
C PHE A 14 25.10 -5.04 19.32
N GLU A 15 25.58 -4.16 20.21
CA GLU A 15 25.27 -2.72 20.17
C GLU A 15 26.01 -1.98 19.05
N PHE A 16 27.26 -2.36 18.74
CA PHE A 16 28.08 -1.63 17.78
C PHE A 16 28.05 -2.23 16.37
N VAL A 17 27.66 -3.50 16.23
CA VAL A 17 27.64 -4.20 14.94
C VAL A 17 26.24 -4.66 14.57
N LEU A 18 25.62 -5.52 15.38
CA LEU A 18 24.38 -6.19 14.97
C LEU A 18 23.20 -5.22 14.86
N ALA A 19 22.93 -4.43 15.90
CA ALA A 19 21.80 -3.50 15.92
C ALA A 19 21.90 -2.42 14.82
N PRO A 20 23.06 -1.78 14.59
CA PRO A 20 23.21 -0.83 13.48
C PRO A 20 23.01 -1.46 12.09
N ILE A 21 23.48 -2.69 11.86
CA ILE A 21 23.27 -3.41 10.59
C ILE A 21 21.78 -3.70 10.36
N ILE A 22 21.10 -4.26 11.35
CA ILE A 22 19.68 -4.60 11.26
C ILE A 22 18.87 -3.34 10.95
N SER A 23 19.10 -2.26 11.70
CA SER A 23 18.44 -0.98 11.45
C SER A 23 18.75 -0.44 10.06
N ALA A 24 20.02 -0.42 9.66
CA ALA A 24 20.42 0.06 8.33
C ALA A 24 19.74 -0.72 7.20
N GLN A 25 19.58 -2.04 7.33
CA GLN A 25 18.88 -2.87 6.33
C GLN A 25 17.41 -2.48 6.16
N LEU A 26 16.71 -2.16 7.26
CA LEU A 26 15.31 -1.69 7.20
C LEU A 26 15.22 -0.37 6.42
N PHE A 27 16.06 0.62 6.75
CA PHE A 27 16.07 1.91 6.06
C PHE A 27 16.59 1.81 4.62
N PHE A 28 17.50 0.87 4.33
CA PHE A 28 17.94 0.58 2.97
C PHE A 28 16.80 0.00 2.12
N THR A 29 15.96 -0.85 2.69
CA THR A 29 14.76 -1.38 2.01
C THR A 29 13.80 -0.25 1.65
N ILE A 30 13.58 0.69 2.57
CA ILE A 30 12.77 1.90 2.33
C ILE A 30 13.42 2.77 1.23
N LEU A 31 14.74 2.94 1.24
CA LEU A 31 15.49 3.70 0.23
C LEU A 31 15.36 3.07 -1.16
N LEU A 32 15.48 1.74 -1.28
CA LEU A 32 15.28 1.02 -2.53
C LEU A 32 13.86 1.23 -3.08
N TYR A 33 12.85 1.15 -2.21
CA TYR A 33 11.47 1.45 -2.61
C TYR A 33 11.34 2.87 -3.18
N PHE A 34 11.84 3.89 -2.48
CA PHE A 34 11.76 5.26 -2.96
C PHE A 34 12.54 5.51 -4.26
N THR A 35 13.67 4.82 -4.43
CA THR A 35 14.55 4.99 -5.60
C THR A 35 14.03 4.26 -6.83
N ILE A 36 13.53 3.03 -6.68
CA ILE A 36 13.13 2.14 -7.78
C ILE A 36 11.65 2.32 -8.13
N VAL A 37 10.77 2.24 -7.13
CA VAL A 37 9.32 2.16 -7.35
C VAL A 37 8.68 3.54 -7.45
N ARG A 38 9.12 4.49 -6.62
CA ARG A 38 8.43 5.79 -6.46
C ARG A 38 8.96 6.92 -7.35
N LYS A 39 9.87 6.66 -8.28
CA LYS A 39 10.53 7.67 -9.14
C LYS A 39 9.54 8.54 -9.96
N ARG A 40 8.27 8.14 -10.10
CA ARG A 40 7.28 8.78 -10.99
C ARG A 40 6.14 9.58 -10.33
N ILE A 41 5.98 9.62 -9.00
CA ILE A 41 4.67 10.02 -8.41
C ILE A 41 4.71 11.07 -7.26
N ALA A 42 5.86 11.52 -6.75
CA ALA A 42 5.88 12.62 -5.77
C ALA A 42 7.04 13.59 -6.01
N ALA A 43 6.85 14.90 -5.87
CA ALA A 43 7.90 15.88 -6.16
C ALA A 43 9.11 15.83 -5.18
N ASP A 44 8.94 15.19 -4.02
CA ASP A 44 9.82 15.37 -2.85
C ASP A 44 10.58 14.14 -2.35
N TYR A 45 10.47 13.01 -3.06
CA TYR A 45 11.18 11.77 -2.68
C TYR A 45 12.72 11.94 -2.66
N ARG A 46 13.26 12.93 -3.38
CA ARG A 46 14.71 13.22 -3.36
C ARG A 46 15.19 13.61 -1.97
N LEU A 47 14.38 14.34 -1.20
CA LEU A 47 14.71 14.74 0.17
C LEU A 47 14.66 13.52 1.11
N TYR A 48 13.67 12.64 0.96
CA TYR A 48 13.64 11.37 1.69
C TYR A 48 14.86 10.51 1.37
N ASN A 49 15.30 10.44 0.12
CA ASN A 49 16.52 9.72 -0.26
C ASN A 49 17.77 10.32 0.37
N LEU A 50 17.91 11.66 0.39
CA LEU A 50 19.03 12.33 1.06
C LEU A 50 19.06 11.99 2.56
N PHE A 51 17.92 12.03 3.23
CA PHE A 51 17.81 11.58 4.62
C PHE A 51 18.22 10.12 4.77
N LEU A 52 17.61 9.21 4.01
CA LEU A 52 17.83 7.76 4.15
C LEU A 52 19.28 7.36 3.87
N ILE A 53 19.92 7.94 2.85
CA ILE A 53 21.33 7.70 2.55
C ILE A 53 22.19 8.18 3.72
N SER A 54 21.99 9.43 4.17
CA SER A 54 22.73 9.98 5.30
C SER A 54 22.52 9.17 6.57
N PHE A 55 21.32 8.64 6.78
CA PHE A 55 20.97 7.90 7.98
C PHE A 55 21.53 6.48 7.96
N VAL A 56 21.51 5.80 6.82
CA VAL A 56 22.18 4.51 6.63
C VAL A 56 23.69 4.64 6.87
N VAL A 57 24.34 5.70 6.36
CA VAL A 57 25.76 5.98 6.63
C VAL A 57 26.00 6.23 8.13
N PHE A 58 25.11 6.97 8.79
CA PHE A 58 25.19 7.20 10.24
C PHE A 58 25.11 5.91 11.06
N LEU A 59 24.18 5.01 10.70
CA LEU A 59 24.00 3.72 11.35
C LEU A 59 25.24 2.83 11.15
N LEU A 60 25.62 2.57 9.90
CA LEU A 60 26.74 1.69 9.57
C LEU A 60 28.08 2.20 10.10
N GLY A 61 28.26 3.52 10.16
CA GLY A 61 29.48 4.14 10.70
C GLY A 61 29.75 3.85 12.18
N ARG A 62 28.84 3.20 12.92
CA ARG A 62 29.15 2.80 14.31
C ARG A 62 30.15 1.66 14.38
N MET A 63 30.16 0.78 13.38
CA MET A 63 31.04 -0.38 13.33
C MET A 63 32.52 -0.02 13.23
N SER A 64 32.86 1.19 12.80
CA SER A 64 34.25 1.63 12.71
C SER A 64 34.98 1.61 14.06
N TRP A 65 34.24 1.75 15.17
CA TRP A 65 34.81 1.65 16.53
C TRP A 65 35.30 0.25 16.88
N VAL A 66 34.87 -0.79 16.16
CA VAL A 66 35.26 -2.19 16.37
C VAL A 66 36.39 -2.59 15.42
N TYR A 67 36.38 -2.09 14.18
CA TYR A 67 37.24 -2.61 13.10
C TYR A 67 38.32 -1.64 12.61
N CYS A 68 38.25 -0.35 12.95
CA CYS A 68 39.19 0.66 12.46
C CYS A 68 40.11 1.16 13.58
N SER A 69 41.19 1.84 13.20
CA SER A 69 41.99 2.60 14.16
C SER A 69 41.16 3.73 14.80
N GLU A 70 41.57 4.22 15.96
CA GLU A 70 40.87 5.31 16.65
C GLU A 70 40.80 6.58 15.78
N GLU A 71 41.89 6.90 15.07
CA GLU A 71 41.94 8.03 14.15
C GLU A 71 40.91 7.87 13.01
N ASP A 72 40.89 6.72 12.35
CA ASP A 72 39.94 6.43 11.27
C ASP A 72 38.49 6.44 11.76
N ALA A 73 38.23 5.90 12.95
CA ALA A 73 36.91 5.88 13.57
C ALA A 73 36.40 7.30 13.86
N ILE A 74 37.30 8.22 14.24
CA ILE A 74 36.98 9.64 14.46
C ILE A 74 36.69 10.37 13.14
N ILE A 75 37.43 10.09 12.05
CA ILE A 75 37.12 10.63 10.70
C ILE A 75 35.73 10.20 10.26
N ILE A 76 35.40 8.91 10.45
CA ILE A 76 34.08 8.36 10.11
C ILE A 76 33.00 9.00 10.99
N LEU A 77 33.28 9.26 12.28
CA LEU A 77 32.37 9.97 13.17
C LEU A 77 32.07 11.39 12.68
N TYR A 78 33.10 12.16 12.30
CA TYR A 78 32.91 13.52 11.78
C TYR A 78 32.08 13.52 10.50
N THR A 79 32.45 12.65 9.57
CA THR A 79 31.75 12.52 8.28
C THR A 79 30.28 12.20 8.49
N ARG A 80 29.97 11.17 9.29
CA ARG A 80 28.59 10.73 9.49
C ARG A 80 27.75 11.74 10.28
N MET A 81 28.34 12.46 11.23
CA MET A 81 27.62 13.48 12.00
C MET A 81 27.36 14.75 11.19
N LEU A 82 28.33 15.17 10.37
CA LEU A 82 28.15 16.28 9.44
C LEU A 82 27.07 15.96 8.40
N LEU A 83 27.08 14.75 7.84
CA LEU A 83 26.03 14.29 6.94
C LEU A 83 24.67 14.26 7.64
N LEU A 84 24.57 13.64 8.82
CA LEU A 84 23.29 13.51 9.52
C LEU A 84 22.71 14.88 9.91
N LEU A 85 23.48 15.72 10.61
CA LEU A 85 23.00 17.00 11.11
C LEU A 85 22.85 18.05 10.01
N GLY A 86 23.75 18.04 9.02
CA GLY A 86 23.81 19.06 7.95
C GLY A 86 22.95 18.75 6.73
N ILE A 87 22.72 17.47 6.42
CA ILE A 87 21.97 17.05 5.22
C ILE A 87 20.77 16.20 5.61
N GLY A 88 20.98 15.15 6.41
CA GLY A 88 19.96 14.16 6.71
C GLY A 88 18.73 14.75 7.40
N LEU A 89 18.90 15.25 8.63
CA LEU A 89 17.80 15.80 9.43
C LEU A 89 17.10 17.00 8.76
N PRO A 90 17.82 17.97 8.14
CA PRO A 90 17.18 19.03 7.37
C PRO A 90 16.34 18.49 6.21
N SER A 91 16.83 17.47 5.50
CA SER A 91 16.10 16.87 4.39
C SER A 91 14.79 16.23 4.85
N LEU A 92 14.81 15.50 5.97
CA LEU A 92 13.60 14.89 6.53
C LEU A 92 12.59 15.96 6.98
N LEU A 93 13.05 17.03 7.63
CA LEU A 93 12.20 18.12 8.06
C LEU A 93 11.52 18.83 6.88
N VAL A 94 12.29 19.14 5.84
CA VAL A 94 11.75 19.78 4.63
C VAL A 94 10.80 18.83 3.90
N ALA A 95 11.13 17.53 3.81
CA ALA A 95 10.24 16.54 3.19
C ALA A 95 8.90 16.43 3.95
N ALA A 96 8.96 16.35 5.27
CA ALA A 96 7.79 16.24 6.14
C ALA A 96 6.88 17.48 6.06
N THR A 97 7.46 18.68 6.08
CA THR A 97 6.71 19.95 5.97
C THR A 97 6.04 20.10 4.61
N LYS A 98 6.72 19.72 3.52
CA LYS A 98 6.12 19.72 2.18
C LYS A 98 5.00 18.69 2.06
N GLN A 99 5.19 17.49 2.58
CA GLN A 99 4.16 16.44 2.54
C GLN A 99 2.93 16.80 3.39
N TYR A 100 3.10 17.58 4.44
CA TYR A 100 1.97 18.16 5.18
C TYR A 100 1.15 19.14 4.31
N GLY A 101 1.77 19.82 3.35
CA GLY A 101 1.12 20.73 2.39
C GLY A 101 1.55 22.19 2.54
N ILE A 102 2.62 22.49 3.29
CA ILE A 102 3.17 23.84 3.37
C ILE A 102 3.86 24.16 2.05
N GLN A 103 3.49 25.30 1.45
CA GLN A 103 4.05 25.72 0.18
C GLN A 103 5.58 25.92 0.27
N PRO A 104 6.33 25.48 -0.75
CA PRO A 104 7.79 25.59 -0.74
C PRO A 104 8.22 27.06 -0.85
N SER A 105 8.86 27.57 0.19
CA SER A 105 9.54 28.87 0.19
C SER A 105 11.07 28.68 0.23
N LYS A 106 11.85 29.66 -0.24
CA LYS A 106 13.32 29.60 -0.11
C LYS A 106 13.77 29.46 1.35
N ALA A 107 13.03 30.09 2.28
CA ALA A 107 13.29 29.99 3.71
C ALA A 107 13.12 28.56 4.25
N LEU A 108 12.13 27.82 3.74
CA LEU A 108 11.89 26.43 4.13
C LEU A 108 13.09 25.52 3.85
N TYR A 109 13.84 25.77 2.78
CA TYR A 109 15.08 25.04 2.49
C TYR A 109 16.28 25.66 3.20
N PHE A 110 16.44 26.99 3.15
CA PHE A 110 17.65 27.64 3.63
C PHE A 110 17.85 27.52 5.15
N ILE A 111 16.79 27.68 5.94
CA ILE A 111 16.89 27.74 7.40
C ILE A 111 17.31 26.37 7.99
N PRO A 112 16.63 25.24 7.70
CA PRO A 112 17.01 23.96 8.27
C PRO A 112 18.43 23.52 7.92
N TYR A 113 18.83 23.71 6.66
CA TYR A 113 20.18 23.32 6.21
C TYR A 113 21.26 24.22 6.81
N SER A 114 21.02 25.52 6.97
CA SER A 114 21.98 26.43 7.60
C SER A 114 22.16 26.10 9.08
N ILE A 115 21.07 25.86 9.81
CA ILE A 115 21.10 25.43 11.21
C ILE A 115 21.82 24.08 11.32
N GLY A 116 21.49 23.13 10.46
CA GLY A 116 22.08 21.80 10.45
C GLY A 116 23.58 21.81 10.19
N LEU A 117 24.03 22.55 9.19
CA LEU A 117 25.44 22.70 8.87
C LEU A 117 26.20 23.36 10.03
N PHE A 118 25.65 24.43 10.61
CA PHE A 118 26.24 25.10 11.76
C PHE A 118 26.42 24.14 12.95
N LEU A 119 25.38 23.37 13.28
CA LEU A 119 25.44 22.38 14.36
C LEU A 119 26.41 21.24 14.04
N GLY A 120 26.47 20.75 12.80
CA GLY A 120 27.40 19.71 12.37
C GLY A 120 28.87 20.14 12.49
N VAL A 121 29.19 21.35 12.03
CA VAL A 121 30.54 21.92 12.18
C VAL A 121 30.89 22.15 13.64
N THR A 122 29.94 22.70 14.41
CA THR A 122 30.13 22.95 15.86
C THR A 122 30.36 21.63 16.63
N TYR A 123 29.63 20.57 16.27
CA TYR A 123 29.85 19.22 16.81
C TYR A 123 31.28 18.76 16.57
N MET A 124 31.75 18.87 15.32
CA MET A 124 33.08 18.41 14.91
C MET A 124 34.19 19.14 15.69
N LEU A 125 34.12 20.47 15.74
CA LEU A 125 35.12 21.29 16.43
C LEU A 125 35.17 20.99 17.93
N LEU A 126 34.02 20.85 18.58
CA LEU A 126 33.96 20.55 20.02
C LEU A 126 34.44 19.14 20.32
N TYR A 127 34.10 18.15 19.47
CA TYR A 127 34.57 16.79 19.67
C TYR A 127 36.10 16.69 19.47
N ASP A 128 36.64 17.33 18.44
CA ASP A 128 38.09 17.39 18.18
C ASP A 128 38.86 17.99 19.35
N TYR A 129 38.35 19.10 19.91
CA TYR A 129 38.93 19.73 21.10
C TYR A 129 39.10 18.76 22.28
N GLY A 130 38.18 17.78 22.41
CA GLY A 130 38.20 16.77 23.47
C GLY A 130 38.94 15.47 23.13
N THR A 131 39.45 15.30 21.91
CA THR A 131 40.06 14.05 21.42
C THR A 131 41.42 14.30 20.77
N LEU A 132 41.50 14.23 19.44
CA LEU A 132 42.76 14.25 18.67
C LEU A 132 43.34 15.66 18.47
N LYS A 133 42.53 16.71 18.68
CA LYS A 133 42.96 18.11 18.60
C LYS A 133 43.61 18.47 17.25
N TRP A 134 43.12 17.92 16.15
CA TRP A 134 43.63 18.23 14.80
C TRP A 134 43.51 19.71 14.44
N PHE A 135 42.48 20.40 14.94
CA PHE A 135 42.22 21.81 14.62
C PHE A 135 42.68 22.77 15.72
N PHE A 136 42.87 22.29 16.95
CA PHE A 136 43.18 23.14 18.10
C PHE A 136 44.49 22.72 18.76
N ASP A 137 45.53 23.55 18.67
CA ASP A 137 46.75 23.28 19.43
C ASP A 137 46.50 23.46 20.94
N SER A 138 47.15 22.61 21.73
CA SER A 138 47.11 22.52 23.19
C SER A 138 47.40 23.85 23.93
N SER A 139 48.02 24.82 23.26
CA SER A 139 48.34 26.15 23.79
C SER A 139 47.27 27.23 23.56
N SER A 140 46.22 26.94 22.77
CA SER A 140 45.34 27.99 22.22
C SER A 140 44.19 28.42 23.14
N PHE A 141 43.82 27.60 24.12
CA PHE A 141 42.69 27.87 25.01
C PHE A 141 42.97 27.41 26.44
N SER A 142 42.84 28.31 27.42
CA SER A 142 43.03 28.05 28.85
C SER A 142 41.83 27.42 29.56
N PHE A 143 40.70 27.27 28.85
CA PHE A 143 39.45 26.78 29.43
C PHE A 143 39.38 25.24 29.36
N GLN A 144 39.33 24.56 30.51
CA GLN A 144 39.12 23.11 30.58
C GLN A 144 37.67 22.74 30.19
N ILE A 145 37.40 22.67 28.89
CA ILE A 145 36.10 22.25 28.36
C ILE A 145 36.16 20.75 28.02
N ASN A 146 35.20 19.97 28.51
CA ASN A 146 35.04 18.58 28.06
C ASN A 146 34.37 18.58 26.67
N GLY A 147 35.21 18.62 25.62
CA GLY A 147 34.78 18.74 24.22
C GLY A 147 33.76 17.67 23.79
N VAL A 148 33.98 16.41 24.19
CA VAL A 148 33.08 15.29 23.87
C VAL A 148 31.68 15.50 24.47
N LYS A 149 31.58 15.91 25.74
CA LYS A 149 30.29 16.20 26.39
C LYS A 149 29.54 17.33 25.68
N TRP A 150 30.26 18.36 25.22
CA TRP A 150 29.65 19.46 24.48
C TRP A 150 29.20 19.05 23.08
N ALA A 151 29.97 18.23 22.37
CA ALA A 151 29.55 17.66 21.10
C ALA A 151 28.24 16.87 21.25
N HIS A 152 28.11 16.03 22.28
CA HIS A 152 26.85 15.34 22.58
C HIS A 152 25.68 16.30 22.83
N ARG A 153 25.90 17.42 23.55
CA ARG A 153 24.86 18.45 23.73
C ARG A 153 24.44 19.10 22.42
N ILE A 154 25.39 19.34 21.50
CA ILE A 154 25.07 19.86 20.16
C ILE A 154 24.26 18.85 19.36
N GLN A 155 24.58 17.56 19.47
CA GLN A 155 23.80 16.50 18.83
C GLN A 155 22.36 16.44 19.36
N ILE A 156 22.17 16.53 20.68
CA ILE A 156 20.85 16.60 21.32
C ILE A 156 20.09 17.83 20.83
N LEU A 157 20.73 19.00 20.81
CA LEU A 157 20.13 20.24 20.33
C LEU A 157 19.68 20.12 18.88
N GLY A 158 20.49 19.50 18.01
CA GLY A 158 20.15 19.22 16.63
C GLY A 158 18.90 18.33 16.50
N ALA A 159 18.81 17.26 17.28
CA ALA A 159 17.63 16.40 17.29
C ALA A 159 16.37 17.13 17.77
N ILE A 160 16.48 17.98 18.80
CA ILE A 160 15.33 18.76 19.30
C ILE A 160 14.83 19.75 18.27
N LEU A 161 15.75 20.57 17.73
CA LEU A 161 15.40 21.67 16.82
C LEU A 161 14.92 21.19 15.45
N GLN A 162 15.45 20.07 14.96
CA GLN A 162 15.18 19.61 13.59
C GLN A 162 14.18 18.45 13.50
N LEU A 163 14.01 17.66 14.56
CA LEU A 163 13.08 16.52 14.57
C LEU A 163 11.99 16.65 15.63
N VAL A 164 12.36 16.73 16.91
CA VAL A 164 11.37 16.60 18.00
C VAL A 164 10.33 17.71 17.95
N LEU A 165 10.75 18.98 17.98
CA LEU A 165 9.81 20.11 17.98
C LEU A 165 9.01 20.19 16.67
N PRO A 166 9.64 20.12 15.47
CA PRO A 166 8.88 20.24 14.24
C PRO A 166 7.94 19.06 13.99
N CYS A 167 8.38 17.82 14.24
CA CYS A 167 7.51 16.65 14.06
C CYS A 167 6.35 16.68 15.07
N ALA A 168 6.59 17.04 16.34
CA ALA A 168 5.51 17.19 17.31
C ALA A 168 4.47 18.23 16.86
N PHE A 169 4.93 19.40 16.40
CA PHE A 169 4.06 20.45 15.87
C PHE A 169 3.21 19.96 14.68
N LEU A 170 3.84 19.27 13.71
CA LEU A 170 3.14 18.75 12.54
C LEU A 170 2.17 17.61 12.89
N ILE A 171 2.52 16.73 13.84
CA ILE A 171 1.63 15.67 14.32
C ILE A 171 0.37 16.26 14.95
N ILE A 172 0.54 17.23 15.85
CA ILE A 172 -0.59 17.88 16.53
C ILE A 172 -1.53 18.52 15.50
N ARG A 173 -0.97 19.26 14.54
CA ARG A 173 -1.78 19.87 13.47
C ARG A 173 -2.48 18.84 12.59
N GLU A 174 -1.78 17.80 12.15
CA GLU A 174 -2.36 16.78 11.29
C GLU A 174 -3.47 15.98 12.02
N MET A 175 -3.36 15.76 13.33
CA MET A 175 -4.40 15.12 14.15
C MET A 175 -5.67 15.98 14.29
N LEU A 176 -5.53 17.30 14.26
CA LEU A 176 -6.65 18.25 14.36
C LEU A 176 -7.38 18.45 13.02
N GLU A 177 -6.67 18.37 11.90
CA GLU A 177 -7.21 18.71 10.57
C GLU A 177 -7.63 17.48 9.75
N LYS A 178 -6.66 16.76 9.17
CA LYS A 178 -6.89 15.80 8.07
C LYS A 178 -6.71 14.34 8.46
N ARG A 179 -6.01 14.06 9.57
CA ARG A 179 -5.75 12.71 10.12
C ARG A 179 -5.22 11.71 9.10
N ARG A 180 -4.34 12.14 8.18
CA ARG A 180 -3.76 11.23 7.18
C ARG A 180 -2.80 10.25 7.85
N LEU A 181 -3.25 8.99 7.99
CA LEU A 181 -2.51 7.93 8.69
C LEU A 181 -1.08 7.76 8.17
N LYS A 182 -0.87 7.79 6.85
CA LYS A 182 0.47 7.65 6.24
C LYS A 182 1.42 8.75 6.69
N LEU A 183 0.98 10.00 6.65
CA LEU A 183 1.79 11.14 7.08
C LEU A 183 2.06 11.07 8.58
N LEU A 184 1.05 10.72 9.39
CA LEU A 184 1.21 10.52 10.83
C LEU A 184 2.26 9.45 11.15
N LEU A 185 2.31 8.33 10.42
CA LEU A 185 3.34 7.30 10.61
C LEU A 185 4.75 7.80 10.31
N PHE A 186 4.94 8.55 9.22
CA PHE A 186 6.25 9.15 8.91
C PHE A 186 6.69 10.16 9.97
N LEU A 187 5.80 11.09 10.33
CA LEU A 187 6.06 12.12 11.34
C LEU A 187 6.33 11.51 12.72
N SER A 188 5.54 10.51 13.11
CA SER A 188 5.70 9.82 14.40
C SER A 188 7.01 9.05 14.45
N GLY A 189 7.44 8.43 13.35
CA GLY A 189 8.76 7.80 13.28
C GLY A 189 9.90 8.80 13.39
N GLY A 190 9.81 9.97 12.73
CA GLY A 190 10.79 11.05 12.88
C GLY A 190 10.86 11.61 14.30
N PHE A 191 9.70 11.81 14.93
CA PHE A 191 9.58 12.23 16.33
C PHE A 191 10.19 11.20 17.30
N LEU A 192 9.82 9.92 17.15
CA LEU A 192 10.33 8.83 17.97
C LEU A 192 11.85 8.68 17.83
N PHE A 193 12.37 8.74 16.60
CA PHE A 193 13.80 8.74 16.37
C PHE A 193 14.49 9.92 17.07
N GLY A 194 13.96 11.13 16.94
CA GLY A 194 14.47 12.31 17.64
C GLY A 194 14.50 12.14 19.16
N LEU A 195 13.41 11.65 19.77
CA LEU A 195 13.34 11.36 21.20
C LEU A 195 14.39 10.33 21.64
N THR A 196 14.52 9.24 20.90
CA THR A 196 15.46 8.17 21.25
C THR A 196 16.91 8.63 21.13
N LEU A 197 17.23 9.51 20.18
CA LEU A 197 18.53 10.16 20.07
C LEU A 197 18.79 11.08 21.27
N VAL A 198 17.80 11.89 21.67
CA VAL A 198 17.92 12.76 22.86
C VAL A 198 18.15 11.93 24.13
N ILE A 199 17.38 10.86 24.32
CA ILE A 199 17.49 9.97 25.49
C ILE A 199 18.82 9.21 25.45
N GLY A 200 19.19 8.60 24.32
CA GLY A 200 20.38 7.76 24.21
C GLY A 200 21.69 8.54 24.31
N VAL A 201 21.74 9.77 23.81
CA VAL A 201 22.93 10.65 23.94
C VAL A 201 22.94 11.40 25.27
N GLY A 202 21.77 11.69 25.83
CA GLY A 202 21.61 12.42 27.10
C GLY A 202 21.76 11.54 28.34
N ALA A 203 21.40 10.26 28.25
CA ALA A 203 21.72 9.26 29.25
C ALA A 203 23.21 8.90 29.18
N GLU A 204 23.79 8.52 30.31
CA GLU A 204 25.21 8.19 30.48
C GLU A 204 25.80 7.30 29.34
N PRO A 205 27.14 7.27 29.14
CA PRO A 205 27.80 6.62 27.98
C PRO A 205 27.36 5.18 27.69
N GLN A 206 26.86 4.46 28.70
CA GLN A 206 26.30 3.11 28.64
C GLN A 206 25.00 2.97 27.83
N PHE A 207 24.29 4.05 27.51
CA PHE A 207 23.01 3.99 26.77
C PHE A 207 23.10 4.48 25.32
N ILE A 208 24.32 4.69 24.80
CA ILE A 208 24.52 5.14 23.41
C ILE A 208 23.98 4.10 22.40
N GLY A 209 23.97 2.81 22.76
CA GLY A 209 23.33 1.74 21.97
C GLY A 209 21.81 1.87 21.81
N LEU A 210 21.14 2.63 22.69
CA LEU A 210 19.69 2.68 22.79
C LEU A 210 19.02 3.22 21.52
N TYR A 211 19.57 4.25 20.89
CA TYR A 211 18.94 4.81 19.68
C TYR A 211 19.16 3.94 18.44
N TYR A 212 20.20 3.10 18.41
CA TYR A 212 20.37 2.10 17.35
C TYR A 212 19.29 1.02 17.46
N LEU A 213 19.03 0.53 18.67
CA LEU A 213 17.94 -0.41 18.94
C LEU A 213 16.57 0.22 18.70
N ALA A 214 16.37 1.46 19.15
CA ALA A 214 15.11 2.17 19.00
C ALA A 214 14.82 2.62 17.55
N SER A 215 15.82 2.61 16.67
CA SER A 215 15.60 2.85 15.23
C SER A 215 14.96 1.66 14.51
N ILE A 216 14.99 0.45 15.07
CA ILE A 216 14.30 -0.74 14.53
C ILE A 216 12.78 -0.53 14.46
N PRO A 217 12.06 -0.21 15.57
CA PRO A 217 10.63 0.04 15.51
C PRO A 217 10.28 1.24 14.62
N VAL A 218 11.14 2.27 14.56
CA VAL A 218 10.97 3.39 13.61
C VAL A 218 11.02 2.89 12.16
N GLY A 219 11.99 2.05 11.83
CA GLY A 219 12.12 1.44 10.51
C GLY A 219 10.89 0.60 10.14
N LEU A 220 10.38 -0.20 11.08
CA LEU A 220 9.15 -0.99 10.89
C LEU A 220 7.92 -0.10 10.66
N MET A 221 7.77 0.99 11.41
CA MET A 221 6.70 1.97 11.21
C MET A 221 6.74 2.58 9.81
N TRP A 222 7.93 2.91 9.32
CA TRP A 222 8.09 3.50 7.98
C TRP A 222 7.89 2.47 6.87
N ILE A 223 8.31 1.21 7.06
CA ILE A 223 7.96 0.10 6.16
C ILE A 223 6.44 -0.04 6.10
N TRP A 224 5.75 0.01 7.24
CA TRP A 224 4.29 -0.06 7.27
C TRP A 224 3.65 1.11 6.51
N ALA A 225 4.16 2.33 6.69
CA ALA A 225 3.71 3.50 5.94
C ALA A 225 3.89 3.31 4.42
N VAL A 226 5.01 2.72 4.00
CA VAL A 226 5.28 2.34 2.60
C VAL A 226 4.29 1.28 2.10
N VAL A 227 4.02 0.24 2.89
CA VAL A 227 3.05 -0.82 2.51
C VAL A 227 1.65 -0.24 2.34
N LEU A 228 1.21 0.65 3.23
CA LEU A 228 -0.05 1.36 3.07
C LEU A 228 -0.06 2.21 1.79
N ASP A 229 1.04 2.89 1.48
CA ASP A 229 1.17 3.65 0.23
C ASP A 229 1.03 2.76 -1.01
N ILE A 230 1.67 1.58 -1.02
CA ILE A 230 1.55 0.59 -2.10
C ILE A 230 0.12 0.08 -2.23
N LYS A 231 -0.55 -0.20 -1.10
CA LYS A 231 -1.94 -0.69 -1.08
C LYS A 231 -2.91 0.36 -1.60
N ASP A 232 -2.80 1.62 -1.19
CA ASP A 232 -3.63 2.72 -1.70
C ASP A 232 -3.47 2.87 -3.22
N MET A 233 -2.24 2.74 -3.72
CA MET A 233 -1.95 2.85 -5.15
C MET A 233 -2.51 1.70 -5.99
N LYS A 234 -2.36 0.46 -5.51
CA LYS A 234 -2.91 -0.73 -6.21
C LYS A 234 -4.43 -0.85 -6.05
N GLY A 235 -4.95 -0.45 -4.89
CA GLY A 235 -6.36 -0.58 -4.53
C GLY A 235 -7.25 0.38 -5.30
N LYS A 236 -6.91 1.68 -5.39
CA LYS A 236 -7.78 2.66 -6.03
C LYS A 236 -7.98 2.36 -7.53
N VAL A 237 -6.92 2.05 -8.28
CA VAL A 237 -7.03 1.78 -9.74
C VAL A 237 -7.81 0.50 -10.03
N GLY A 238 -7.64 -0.56 -9.23
CA GLY A 238 -8.42 -1.80 -9.37
C GLY A 238 -9.89 -1.61 -9.02
N LEU A 239 -10.18 -0.88 -7.93
CA LEU A 239 -11.54 -0.60 -7.48
C LEU A 239 -12.29 0.31 -8.47
N LEU A 240 -11.61 1.33 -8.99
CA LEU A 240 -12.12 2.23 -10.03
C LEU A 240 -12.48 1.48 -11.32
N LYS A 241 -11.69 0.46 -11.68
CA LYS A 241 -11.94 -0.41 -12.85
C LYS A 241 -13.22 -1.24 -12.69
N GLU A 242 -13.44 -1.78 -11.49
CA GLU A 242 -14.64 -2.59 -11.16
C GLU A 242 -15.89 -1.72 -11.00
N GLU A 243 -15.77 -0.53 -10.41
CA GLU A 243 -16.89 0.38 -10.17
C GLU A 243 -17.38 1.06 -11.46
N LEU A 244 -16.47 1.46 -12.35
CA LEU A 244 -16.84 2.00 -13.68
C LEU A 244 -17.56 0.94 -14.53
N PHE A 245 -17.16 -0.33 -14.40
CA PHE A 245 -17.82 -1.46 -15.05
C PHE A 245 -19.23 -1.72 -14.52
N PHE A 246 -19.42 -1.70 -13.19
CA PHE A 246 -20.75 -1.86 -12.59
C PHE A 246 -21.70 -0.73 -13.00
N MET A 247 -21.16 0.48 -13.18
CA MET A 247 -21.90 1.66 -13.62
C MET A 247 -22.38 1.59 -15.08
N ILE A 248 -21.59 0.98 -15.96
CA ILE A 248 -21.95 0.71 -17.36
C ILE A 248 -23.14 -0.28 -17.47
N GLN A 249 -23.45 -1.02 -16.41
CA GLN A 249 -24.59 -1.95 -16.32
C GLN A 249 -25.80 -1.40 -15.54
N SER A 250 -25.71 -0.17 -15.00
CA SER A 250 -26.70 0.41 -14.08
C SER A 250 -27.35 1.70 -14.61
N ASP A 251 -28.50 2.08 -14.03
CA ASP A 251 -29.32 3.25 -14.37
C ASP A 251 -28.51 4.55 -14.67
N PRO A 252 -28.59 5.13 -15.89
CA PRO A 252 -27.74 6.23 -16.37
C PRO A 252 -27.70 7.48 -15.47
N ASP A 253 -28.81 7.80 -14.81
CA ASP A 253 -28.95 9.03 -14.02
C ASP A 253 -28.17 8.98 -12.68
N LYS A 254 -28.01 7.79 -12.08
CA LYS A 254 -27.19 7.61 -10.86
C LYS A 254 -25.70 7.48 -11.16
N THR A 255 -25.35 7.01 -12.35
CA THR A 255 -23.98 6.78 -12.82
C THR A 255 -23.19 8.07 -12.97
N THR A 256 -23.83 9.15 -13.45
CA THR A 256 -23.16 10.44 -13.73
C THR A 256 -22.54 11.08 -12.49
N GLN A 257 -23.24 11.08 -11.35
CA GLN A 257 -22.78 11.74 -10.13
C GLN A 257 -21.65 10.96 -9.44
N LYS A 258 -21.74 9.63 -9.46
CA LYS A 258 -20.74 8.75 -8.85
C LYS A 258 -19.44 8.72 -9.67
N MET A 259 -19.56 8.73 -10.99
CA MET A 259 -18.40 8.78 -11.89
C MET A 259 -17.62 10.09 -11.78
N ARG A 260 -18.31 11.22 -11.55
CA ARG A 260 -17.64 12.49 -11.27
C ARG A 260 -16.78 12.41 -10.00
N PHE A 261 -17.31 11.83 -8.91
CA PHE A 261 -16.56 11.64 -7.66
C PHE A 261 -15.31 10.76 -7.86
N LEU A 262 -15.42 9.69 -8.67
CA LEU A 262 -14.29 8.82 -8.99
C LEU A 262 -13.18 9.52 -9.80
N LEU A 263 -13.55 10.40 -10.73
CA LEU A 263 -12.58 11.21 -11.47
C LEU A 263 -11.91 12.26 -10.58
N GLU A 264 -12.66 12.86 -9.64
CA GLU A 264 -12.11 13.76 -8.62
C GLU A 264 -11.10 13.04 -7.71
N ASP A 265 -11.43 11.82 -7.24
CA ASP A 265 -10.51 10.98 -6.46
C ASP A 265 -9.23 10.62 -7.25
N LEU A 266 -9.35 10.34 -8.55
CA LEU A 266 -8.21 10.06 -9.44
C LEU A 266 -7.32 11.29 -9.64
N GLU A 267 -7.93 12.47 -9.74
CA GLU A 267 -7.23 13.75 -9.87
C GLU A 267 -6.46 14.06 -8.59
N GLU A 268 -7.08 13.88 -7.41
CA GLU A 268 -6.41 14.03 -6.11
C GLU A 268 -5.22 13.09 -5.97
N VAL A 269 -5.39 11.81 -6.32
CA VAL A 269 -4.31 10.80 -6.28
C VAL A 269 -3.19 11.10 -7.29
N SER A 270 -3.46 11.94 -8.29
CA SER A 270 -2.46 12.39 -9.26
C SER A 270 -1.68 13.63 -8.81
N ASP A 271 -1.95 14.17 -7.61
CA ASP A 271 -1.26 15.31 -6.99
C ASP A 271 -1.19 16.55 -7.92
N GLY A 272 -2.24 16.76 -8.72
CA GLY A 272 -2.32 17.83 -9.71
C GLY A 272 -1.39 17.69 -10.92
N ASN A 273 -0.69 16.55 -11.09
CA ASN A 273 0.14 16.29 -12.25
C ASN A 273 -0.69 15.74 -13.42
N LEU A 274 -0.91 16.59 -14.43
CA LEU A 274 -1.72 16.28 -15.61
C LEU A 274 -1.21 15.06 -16.40
N GLU A 275 0.11 14.87 -16.55
CA GLU A 275 0.64 13.75 -17.32
C GLU A 275 0.48 12.41 -16.59
N VAL A 276 0.59 12.42 -15.26
CA VAL A 276 0.26 11.25 -14.42
C VAL A 276 -1.24 10.95 -14.50
N TYR A 277 -2.09 11.98 -14.47
CA TYR A 277 -3.53 11.85 -14.62
C TYR A 277 -3.91 11.22 -15.98
N LYS A 278 -3.38 11.77 -17.09
CA LYS A 278 -3.55 11.22 -18.45
C LYS A 278 -3.10 9.78 -18.59
N MET A 279 -2.00 9.39 -17.93
CA MET A 279 -1.55 7.99 -17.92
C MET A 279 -2.60 7.07 -17.29
N ARG A 280 -3.10 7.41 -16.10
CA ARG A 280 -4.10 6.62 -15.38
C ARG A 280 -5.43 6.54 -16.14
N ILE A 281 -5.87 7.64 -16.74
CA ILE A 281 -7.10 7.66 -17.54
C ILE A 281 -6.98 6.77 -18.78
N ARG A 282 -5.80 6.67 -19.40
CA ARG A 282 -5.59 5.72 -20.51
C ARG A 282 -5.66 4.26 -20.07
N GLU A 283 -5.21 3.92 -18.87
CA GLU A 283 -5.37 2.56 -18.33
C GLU A 283 -6.86 2.20 -18.15
N ILE A 284 -7.65 3.16 -17.66
CA ILE A 284 -9.11 3.00 -17.53
C ILE A 284 -9.75 2.88 -18.91
N LEU A 285 -9.40 3.75 -19.86
CA LEU A 285 -9.88 3.70 -21.24
C LEU A 285 -9.64 2.32 -21.88
N ASN A 286 -8.42 1.79 -21.78
CA ASN A 286 -8.11 0.47 -22.33
C ASN A 286 -8.93 -0.62 -21.67
N SER A 287 -9.10 -0.56 -20.35
CA SER A 287 -9.93 -1.52 -19.64
C SER A 287 -11.39 -1.52 -20.10
N ILE A 288 -12.01 -0.35 -20.26
CA ILE A 288 -13.41 -0.29 -20.67
C ILE A 288 -13.57 -0.77 -22.11
N THR A 289 -12.63 -0.42 -23.00
CA THR A 289 -12.60 -0.94 -24.37
C THR A 289 -12.48 -2.47 -24.40
N ASP A 290 -11.53 -3.05 -23.65
CA ASP A 290 -11.35 -4.51 -23.57
C ASP A 290 -12.63 -5.20 -23.11
N LYS A 291 -13.31 -4.61 -22.11
CA LYS A 291 -14.60 -5.14 -21.64
C LYS A 291 -15.71 -4.99 -22.67
N THR A 292 -15.76 -3.91 -23.43
CA THR A 292 -16.70 -3.76 -24.56
C THR A 292 -16.38 -4.73 -25.71
N ILE A 293 -15.14 -5.17 -25.87
CA ILE A 293 -14.76 -6.23 -26.82
C ILE A 293 -15.17 -7.61 -26.29
N GLU A 294 -14.88 -7.94 -25.03
CA GLU A 294 -15.32 -9.19 -24.37
C GLU A 294 -16.85 -9.33 -24.38
N ALA A 295 -17.52 -8.19 -24.31
CA ALA A 295 -18.95 -7.98 -24.46
C ALA A 295 -19.48 -8.29 -25.88
N GLY A 296 -18.63 -8.45 -26.89
CA GLY A 296 -19.02 -8.74 -28.26
C GLY A 296 -19.25 -7.50 -29.11
N GLY A 297 -18.76 -6.33 -28.70
CA GLY A 297 -18.68 -5.15 -29.56
C GLY A 297 -17.68 -5.35 -30.71
N ASP A 298 -17.85 -4.58 -31.79
CA ASP A 298 -16.99 -4.66 -32.97
C ASP A 298 -15.54 -4.29 -32.60
N THR A 299 -14.66 -5.29 -32.65
CA THR A 299 -13.27 -5.17 -32.23
C THR A 299 -12.51 -4.14 -33.05
N GLU A 300 -12.70 -4.09 -34.37
CA GLU A 300 -11.92 -3.19 -35.24
C GLU A 300 -12.34 -1.73 -35.00
N ALA A 301 -13.65 -1.48 -34.92
CA ALA A 301 -14.19 -0.17 -34.59
C ALA A 301 -13.76 0.31 -33.19
N LEU A 302 -13.79 -0.58 -32.19
CA LEU A 302 -13.43 -0.25 -30.80
C LEU A 302 -11.93 0.04 -30.63
N VAL A 303 -11.07 -0.73 -31.30
CA VAL A 303 -9.61 -0.46 -31.30
C VAL A 303 -9.31 0.88 -31.94
N GLN A 304 -9.92 1.19 -33.08
CA GLN A 304 -9.74 2.47 -33.76
C GLN A 304 -10.22 3.64 -32.88
N ARG A 305 -11.39 3.50 -32.27
CA ARG A 305 -11.96 4.48 -31.34
C ARG A 305 -11.07 4.71 -30.11
N ASN A 306 -10.53 3.64 -29.52
CA ASN A 306 -9.61 3.74 -28.39
C ASN A 306 -8.33 4.53 -28.76
N LEU A 307 -7.77 4.29 -29.94
CA LEU A 307 -6.61 5.03 -30.44
C LEU A 307 -6.90 6.54 -30.59
N GLU A 308 -8.08 6.89 -31.10
CA GLU A 308 -8.51 8.29 -31.23
C GLU A 308 -8.66 8.97 -29.87
N ARG A 309 -9.29 8.30 -28.90
CA ARG A 309 -9.46 8.82 -27.54
C ARG A 309 -8.13 8.95 -26.81
N THR A 310 -7.24 7.98 -26.97
CA THR A 310 -5.86 8.04 -26.45
C THR A 310 -5.12 9.27 -26.98
N ASN A 311 -5.23 9.55 -28.28
CA ASN A 311 -4.63 10.73 -28.89
C ASN A 311 -5.27 12.04 -28.40
N ALA A 312 -6.59 12.05 -28.20
CA ALA A 312 -7.29 13.21 -27.65
C ALA A 312 -6.84 13.51 -26.21
N ILE A 313 -6.75 12.49 -25.34
CA ILE A 313 -6.26 12.60 -23.95
C ILE A 313 -4.82 13.14 -23.94
N GLN A 314 -3.95 12.66 -24.83
CA GLN A 314 -2.57 13.14 -24.89
C GLN A 314 -2.49 14.64 -25.21
N LYS A 315 -3.35 15.12 -26.12
CA LYS A 315 -3.42 16.52 -26.55
C LYS A 315 -4.13 17.45 -25.55
N SER A 316 -4.87 16.91 -24.59
CA SER A 316 -5.59 17.70 -23.58
C SER A 316 -4.66 18.60 -22.77
N LYS A 317 -5.12 19.81 -22.46
CA LYS A 317 -4.33 20.82 -21.73
C LYS A 317 -4.62 20.91 -20.24
N ASP A 318 -5.72 20.31 -19.80
CA ASP A 318 -6.21 20.34 -18.42
C ASP A 318 -7.00 19.07 -18.10
N THR A 319 -7.26 18.84 -16.81
CA THR A 319 -7.99 17.67 -16.29
C THR A 319 -9.47 17.69 -16.71
N GLY A 320 -10.08 18.87 -16.86
CA GLY A 320 -11.46 19.01 -17.33
C GLY A 320 -11.67 18.44 -18.73
N GLN A 321 -10.76 18.72 -19.67
CA GLN A 321 -10.78 18.14 -21.02
C GLN A 321 -10.65 16.62 -20.99
N VAL A 322 -9.73 16.09 -20.17
CA VAL A 322 -9.54 14.64 -20.02
C VAL A 322 -10.81 13.99 -19.44
N ASN A 323 -11.42 14.62 -18.44
CA ASN A 323 -12.66 14.16 -17.80
C ASN A 323 -13.80 14.10 -18.80
N ALA A 324 -13.98 15.12 -19.62
CA ALA A 324 -15.02 15.12 -20.65
C ALA A 324 -14.84 13.96 -21.66
N ILE A 325 -13.60 13.68 -22.07
CA ILE A 325 -13.31 12.60 -23.03
C ILE A 325 -13.68 11.24 -22.43
N ILE A 326 -13.14 10.90 -21.26
CA ILE A 326 -13.40 9.59 -20.64
C ILE A 326 -14.87 9.44 -20.24
N PHE A 327 -15.51 10.54 -19.86
CA PHE A 327 -16.92 10.55 -19.48
C PHE A 327 -17.83 10.21 -20.66
N ASN A 328 -17.67 10.92 -21.78
CA ASN A 328 -18.45 10.64 -22.98
C ASN A 328 -18.15 9.25 -23.53
N GLU A 329 -16.89 8.82 -23.48
CA GLU A 329 -16.51 7.50 -23.94
C GLU A 329 -17.17 6.38 -23.15
N ALA A 330 -17.20 6.46 -21.82
CA ALA A 330 -17.84 5.44 -21.00
C ALA A 330 -19.35 5.36 -21.26
N LEU A 331 -20.02 6.49 -21.53
CA LEU A 331 -21.44 6.51 -21.91
C LEU A 331 -21.66 5.84 -23.25
N GLU A 332 -20.92 6.20 -24.29
CA GLU A 332 -21.08 5.60 -25.62
C GLU A 332 -20.75 4.10 -25.63
N LEU A 333 -19.71 3.67 -24.89
CA LEU A 333 -19.39 2.25 -24.74
C LEU A 333 -20.46 1.49 -23.95
N SER A 334 -21.16 2.15 -23.02
CA SER A 334 -22.28 1.54 -22.29
C SER A 334 -23.50 1.32 -23.18
N GLU A 335 -23.78 2.25 -24.10
CA GLU A 335 -24.84 2.10 -25.08
C GLU A 335 -24.56 0.91 -26.00
N ILE A 336 -23.32 0.76 -26.50
CA ILE A 336 -22.91 -0.37 -27.34
C ILE A 336 -23.12 -1.72 -26.63
N ILE A 337 -22.83 -1.80 -25.33
CA ILE A 337 -23.07 -3.01 -24.52
C ILE A 337 -24.57 -3.28 -24.37
N SER A 338 -25.37 -2.23 -24.16
CA SER A 338 -26.81 -2.35 -23.96
C SER A 338 -27.57 -2.75 -25.23
N GLU A 339 -27.04 -2.40 -26.41
CA GLU A 339 -27.65 -2.64 -27.71
C GLU A 339 -27.32 -4.02 -28.30
N ASN A 340 -26.35 -4.76 -27.74
CA ASN A 340 -25.92 -6.05 -28.28
C ASN A 340 -26.82 -7.23 -27.81
N PRO A 341 -27.62 -7.85 -28.71
CA PRO A 341 -28.60 -8.88 -28.31
C PRO A 341 -27.94 -10.18 -27.81
N SER A 342 -26.79 -10.56 -28.37
CA SER A 342 -26.06 -11.76 -27.92
C SER A 342 -25.48 -11.58 -26.52
N GLN A 343 -25.08 -10.36 -26.18
CA GLN A 343 -24.55 -10.06 -24.86
C GLN A 343 -25.65 -9.88 -23.82
N LYS A 344 -26.78 -9.26 -24.18
CA LYS A 344 -27.97 -9.23 -23.32
C LYS A 344 -28.38 -10.65 -22.91
N ASN A 345 -28.25 -11.61 -23.81
CA ASN A 345 -28.54 -13.02 -23.53
C ASN A 345 -27.48 -13.65 -22.62
N ALA A 346 -26.18 -13.45 -22.89
CA ALA A 346 -25.10 -13.97 -22.04
C ALA A 346 -25.12 -13.37 -20.63
N LEU A 347 -25.40 -12.07 -20.51
CA LEU A 347 -25.59 -11.37 -19.23
C LEU A 347 -26.82 -11.90 -18.50
N ALA A 348 -27.95 -12.09 -19.20
CA ALA A 348 -29.12 -12.71 -18.61
C ALA A 348 -28.78 -14.11 -18.05
N VAL A 349 -28.07 -14.95 -18.81
CA VAL A 349 -27.66 -16.29 -18.36
C VAL A 349 -26.73 -16.21 -17.15
N LYS A 350 -25.72 -15.32 -17.18
CA LYS A 350 -24.79 -15.12 -16.06
C LYS A 350 -25.49 -14.65 -14.80
N SER A 351 -26.38 -13.65 -14.88
CA SER A 351 -27.14 -13.18 -13.73
C SER A 351 -27.98 -14.29 -13.09
N VAL A 352 -28.53 -15.20 -13.89
CA VAL A 352 -29.23 -16.38 -13.37
C VAL A 352 -28.28 -17.36 -12.69
N MET A 353 -27.09 -17.59 -13.24
CA MET A 353 -26.10 -18.46 -12.61
C MET A 353 -25.65 -17.95 -11.24
N ASP A 354 -25.33 -16.66 -11.16
CA ASP A 354 -24.88 -16.01 -9.93
C ASP A 354 -26.00 -16.08 -8.86
N TYR A 355 -27.23 -15.73 -9.25
CA TYR A 355 -28.37 -15.84 -8.35
C TYR A 355 -28.60 -17.27 -7.83
N LEU A 356 -28.47 -18.28 -8.70
CA LEU A 356 -28.63 -19.68 -8.29
C LEU A 356 -27.50 -20.17 -7.40
N GLN A 357 -26.28 -19.67 -7.53
CA GLN A 357 -25.18 -20.02 -6.62
C GLN A 357 -25.45 -19.52 -5.20
N ASP A 358 -26.03 -18.33 -5.07
CA ASP A 358 -26.33 -17.76 -3.76
C ASP A 358 -27.64 -18.31 -3.15
N ASN A 359 -28.60 -18.72 -3.98
CA ASN A 359 -29.97 -19.06 -3.55
C ASN A 359 -30.40 -20.49 -3.95
N PHE A 360 -29.47 -21.41 -4.21
CA PHE A 360 -29.82 -22.76 -4.69
C PHE A 360 -30.74 -23.53 -3.73
N MET A 361 -30.72 -23.22 -2.42
CA MET A 361 -31.52 -23.90 -1.39
C MET A 361 -33.01 -23.56 -1.48
N GLU A 362 -33.36 -22.42 -2.03
CA GLU A 362 -34.76 -21.96 -2.09
C GLU A 362 -35.47 -22.47 -3.35
N ASP A 363 -36.80 -22.52 -3.32
CA ASP A 363 -37.60 -22.83 -4.50
C ASP A 363 -37.65 -21.59 -5.40
N VAL A 364 -37.10 -21.71 -6.60
CA VAL A 364 -36.90 -20.55 -7.47
C VAL A 364 -38.05 -20.39 -8.46
N SER A 365 -38.72 -19.24 -8.42
CA SER A 365 -39.73 -18.87 -9.41
C SER A 365 -39.08 -18.45 -10.74
N MET A 366 -39.35 -19.20 -11.80
CA MET A 366 -38.86 -18.87 -13.15
C MET A 366 -39.33 -17.48 -13.63
N ASP A 367 -40.48 -17.02 -13.16
CA ASP A 367 -41.02 -15.70 -13.49
C ASP A 367 -40.23 -14.57 -12.78
N GLU A 368 -39.76 -14.82 -11.56
CA GLU A 368 -38.91 -13.89 -10.81
C GLU A 368 -37.50 -13.81 -11.40
N ILE A 369 -36.89 -14.95 -11.73
CA ILE A 369 -35.57 -14.96 -12.38
C ILE A 369 -35.64 -14.26 -13.74
N ALA A 370 -36.66 -14.53 -14.55
CA ALA A 370 -36.82 -13.91 -15.85
C ALA A 370 -36.96 -12.38 -15.74
N LYS A 371 -37.74 -11.91 -14.75
CA LYS A 371 -37.89 -10.49 -14.46
C LYS A 371 -36.58 -9.85 -14.01
N MET A 372 -35.82 -10.52 -13.14
CA MET A 372 -34.50 -10.08 -12.69
C MET A 372 -33.50 -9.96 -13.85
N ALA A 373 -33.52 -10.94 -14.77
CA ALA A 373 -32.65 -10.97 -15.95
C ALA A 373 -33.13 -10.06 -17.10
N GLY A 374 -34.25 -9.34 -16.94
CA GLY A 374 -34.75 -8.39 -17.94
C GLY A 374 -35.22 -9.02 -19.26
N VAL A 375 -35.62 -10.30 -19.24
CA VAL A 375 -36.03 -11.08 -20.42
C VAL A 375 -37.31 -11.88 -20.16
N SER A 376 -37.99 -12.33 -21.22
CA SER A 376 -39.15 -13.22 -21.04
C SER A 376 -38.72 -14.62 -20.59
N LYS A 377 -39.56 -15.29 -19.79
CA LYS A 377 -39.32 -16.66 -19.29
C LYS A 377 -38.96 -17.66 -20.39
N ALA A 378 -39.73 -17.66 -21.48
CA ALA A 378 -39.47 -18.56 -22.61
C ALA A 378 -38.13 -18.27 -23.30
N HIS A 379 -37.74 -17.00 -23.37
CA HIS A 379 -36.45 -16.60 -23.93
C HIS A 379 -35.30 -17.04 -23.03
N LEU A 380 -35.38 -16.73 -21.72
CA LEU A 380 -34.37 -17.10 -20.74
C LEU A 380 -34.12 -18.61 -20.71
N MET A 381 -35.18 -19.42 -20.66
CA MET A 381 -35.04 -20.88 -20.64
C MET A 381 -34.32 -21.43 -21.88
N ARG A 382 -34.57 -20.82 -23.04
CA ARG A 382 -33.94 -21.22 -24.31
C ARG A 382 -32.47 -20.83 -24.35
N GLU A 383 -32.14 -19.58 -24.02
CA GLU A 383 -30.76 -19.10 -24.05
C GLU A 383 -29.92 -19.79 -22.97
N PHE A 384 -30.44 -19.96 -21.74
CA PHE A 384 -29.74 -20.69 -20.68
C PHE A 384 -29.43 -22.14 -21.08
N LYS A 385 -30.40 -22.85 -21.68
CA LYS A 385 -30.17 -24.22 -22.15
C LYS A 385 -29.16 -24.28 -23.30
N LYS A 386 -29.20 -23.29 -24.20
CA LYS A 386 -28.27 -23.19 -25.33
C LYS A 386 -26.83 -22.96 -24.85
N GLU A 387 -26.64 -22.09 -23.86
CA GLU A 387 -25.33 -21.70 -23.35
C GLU A 387 -24.75 -22.72 -22.36
N MET A 388 -25.58 -23.21 -21.41
CA MET A 388 -25.13 -24.13 -20.36
C MET A 388 -25.26 -25.62 -20.72
N GLY A 389 -25.94 -25.94 -21.83
CA GLY A 389 -26.26 -27.31 -22.21
C GLY A 389 -27.30 -28.01 -21.32
N VAL A 390 -27.74 -27.36 -20.23
CA VAL A 390 -28.68 -27.89 -19.23
C VAL A 390 -29.76 -26.87 -18.90
N THR A 391 -30.89 -27.30 -18.37
CA THR A 391 -31.94 -26.38 -17.91
C THR A 391 -31.57 -25.73 -16.58
N ILE A 392 -32.21 -24.60 -16.27
CA ILE A 392 -32.08 -23.88 -15.00
C ILE A 392 -32.33 -24.82 -13.80
N LEU A 393 -33.40 -25.62 -13.83
CA LEU A 393 -33.68 -26.61 -12.77
C LEU A 393 -32.62 -27.71 -12.67
N GLN A 394 -32.06 -28.16 -13.80
CA GLN A 394 -30.98 -29.14 -13.80
C GLN A 394 -29.70 -28.55 -13.20
N TYR A 395 -29.40 -27.29 -13.51
CA TYR A 395 -28.27 -26.57 -12.93
C TYR A 395 -28.43 -26.37 -11.42
N GLN A 396 -29.61 -25.93 -10.96
CA GLN A 396 -29.90 -25.84 -9.53
C GLN A 396 -29.79 -27.21 -8.83
N THR A 397 -30.28 -28.27 -9.46
CA THR A 397 -30.13 -29.64 -8.94
C THR A 397 -28.66 -30.01 -8.79
N LYS A 398 -27.81 -29.67 -9.77
CA LYS A 398 -26.38 -29.92 -9.71
C LYS A 398 -25.73 -29.20 -8.51
N LEU A 399 -26.03 -27.92 -8.31
CA LEU A 399 -25.53 -27.15 -7.16
C LEU A 399 -25.94 -27.78 -5.82
N ARG A 400 -27.22 -28.17 -5.67
CA ARG A 400 -27.73 -28.85 -4.48
C ARG A 400 -26.97 -30.16 -4.20
N ILE A 401 -26.72 -30.96 -5.24
CA ILE A 401 -25.99 -32.22 -5.09
C ILE A 401 -24.52 -31.99 -4.75
N GLU A 402 -23.83 -31.05 -5.40
CA GLU A 402 -22.44 -30.71 -5.09
C GLU A 402 -22.27 -30.23 -3.64
N ALA A 403 -23.16 -29.34 -3.17
CA ALA A 403 -23.18 -28.92 -1.76
C ALA A 403 -23.44 -30.10 -0.81
N SER A 404 -24.36 -31.00 -1.19
CA SER A 404 -24.71 -32.16 -0.35
C SER A 404 -23.56 -33.15 -0.17
N GLN A 405 -22.68 -33.31 -1.16
CA GLN A 405 -21.53 -34.21 -1.07
C GLN A 405 -20.57 -33.81 0.06
N GLN A 406 -20.41 -32.51 0.31
CA GLN A 406 -19.59 -32.01 1.42
C GLN A 406 -20.31 -32.18 2.76
N LEU A 407 -21.61 -31.90 2.80
CA LEU A 407 -22.41 -31.99 4.03
C LEU A 407 -22.60 -33.44 4.50
N LEU A 408 -22.72 -34.40 3.58
CA LEU A 408 -22.86 -35.83 3.89
C LEU A 408 -21.67 -36.40 4.68
N LYS A 409 -20.53 -35.73 4.71
CA LYS A 409 -19.36 -36.18 5.48
C LYS A 409 -19.61 -36.17 6.99
N ASN A 410 -20.36 -35.18 7.46
CA ASN A 410 -20.53 -34.90 8.89
C ASN A 410 -21.99 -34.93 9.36
N ASN A 411 -22.96 -35.03 8.45
CA ASN A 411 -24.39 -34.99 8.77
C ASN A 411 -25.10 -36.27 8.33
N THR A 412 -26.29 -36.51 8.89
CA THR A 412 -27.17 -37.58 8.39
C THR A 412 -27.71 -37.25 6.99
N VAL A 413 -28.17 -38.27 6.26
CA VAL A 413 -28.80 -38.10 4.94
C VAL A 413 -30.02 -37.18 5.02
N SER A 414 -30.81 -37.29 6.09
CA SER A 414 -32.01 -36.48 6.30
C SER A 414 -31.67 -35.01 6.55
N GLU A 415 -30.72 -34.74 7.46
CA GLU A 415 -30.26 -33.36 7.73
C GLU A 415 -29.67 -32.73 6.48
N THR A 416 -28.84 -33.48 5.75
CA THR A 416 -28.22 -32.99 4.52
C THR A 416 -29.26 -32.63 3.47
N ALA A 417 -30.30 -33.45 3.30
CA ALA A 417 -31.38 -33.18 2.36
C ALA A 417 -32.07 -31.83 2.64
N TYR A 418 -32.39 -31.57 3.91
CA TYR A 418 -33.01 -30.31 4.32
C TYR A 418 -32.05 -29.12 4.14
N HIS A 419 -30.77 -29.27 4.48
CA HIS A 419 -29.76 -28.21 4.34
C HIS A 419 -29.50 -27.78 2.91
N VAL A 420 -29.76 -28.63 1.92
CA VAL A 420 -29.60 -28.28 0.49
C VAL A 420 -30.94 -27.99 -0.19
N GLY A 421 -32.02 -27.79 0.57
CA GLY A 421 -33.29 -27.33 0.02
C GLY A 421 -34.24 -28.41 -0.48
N TYR A 422 -34.07 -29.68 -0.06
CA TYR A 422 -35.08 -30.72 -0.30
C TYR A 422 -35.99 -30.88 0.91
N ASN A 423 -37.31 -30.79 0.66
CA ASN A 423 -38.33 -31.04 1.69
C ASN A 423 -38.62 -32.53 1.92
N ASN A 424 -38.03 -33.42 1.10
CA ASN A 424 -38.24 -34.86 1.16
C ASN A 424 -36.90 -35.62 1.01
N PRO A 425 -36.35 -36.19 2.11
CA PRO A 425 -35.10 -36.96 2.09
C PRO A 425 -35.09 -38.18 1.15
N ASN A 426 -36.24 -38.82 0.92
CA ASN A 426 -36.34 -39.96 0.00
C ASN A 426 -36.20 -39.51 -1.46
N TYR A 427 -36.80 -38.35 -1.78
CA TYR A 427 -36.65 -37.74 -3.10
C TYR A 427 -35.22 -37.27 -3.33
N PHE A 428 -34.60 -36.62 -2.33
CA PHE A 428 -33.18 -36.28 -2.36
C PHE A 428 -32.31 -37.51 -2.67
N SER A 429 -32.53 -38.63 -1.98
CA SER A 429 -31.74 -39.85 -2.19
C SER A 429 -31.86 -40.40 -3.61
N THR A 430 -33.05 -40.28 -4.22
CA THR A 430 -33.29 -40.68 -5.61
C THR A 430 -32.54 -39.77 -6.58
N VAL A 431 -32.59 -38.45 -6.36
CA VAL A 431 -31.91 -37.46 -7.22
C VAL A 431 -30.40 -37.56 -7.06
N PHE A 432 -29.89 -37.71 -5.84
CA PHE A 432 -28.48 -37.88 -5.54
C PHE A 432 -27.92 -39.10 -6.29
N ARG A 433 -28.58 -40.26 -6.18
CA ARG A 433 -28.16 -41.47 -6.91
C ARG A 433 -28.18 -41.29 -8.41
N LYS A 434 -29.17 -40.58 -8.94
CA LYS A 434 -29.26 -40.30 -10.38
C LYS A 434 -28.10 -39.44 -10.87
N VAL A 435 -27.61 -38.50 -10.06
CA VAL A 435 -26.54 -37.56 -10.43
C VAL A 435 -25.15 -38.13 -10.17
N THR A 436 -24.95 -38.83 -9.04
CA THR A 436 -23.64 -39.30 -8.59
C THR A 436 -23.36 -40.77 -8.91
N GLY A 437 -24.40 -41.55 -9.25
CA GLY A 437 -24.33 -43.00 -9.43
C GLY A 437 -24.42 -43.81 -8.13
N LEU A 438 -24.30 -43.17 -6.96
CA LEU A 438 -24.30 -43.81 -5.64
C LEU A 438 -25.43 -43.26 -4.78
N SER A 439 -26.01 -44.07 -3.90
CA SER A 439 -26.90 -43.54 -2.86
C SER A 439 -26.13 -42.65 -1.87
N PRO A 440 -26.79 -41.71 -1.17
CA PRO A 440 -26.14 -40.88 -0.16
C PRO A 440 -25.42 -41.69 0.93
N LEU A 441 -25.98 -42.84 1.33
CA LEU A 441 -25.38 -43.74 2.31
C LEU A 441 -24.13 -44.43 1.77
N GLU A 442 -24.17 -44.96 0.55
CA GLU A 442 -22.99 -45.55 -0.10
C GLU A 442 -21.87 -44.51 -0.26
N TYR A 443 -22.22 -43.28 -0.64
CA TYR A 443 -21.26 -42.18 -0.74
C TYR A 443 -20.61 -41.83 0.61
N GLN A 444 -21.41 -41.78 1.68
CA GLN A 444 -20.93 -41.53 3.04
C GLN A 444 -20.02 -42.65 3.57
N SER A 445 -20.36 -43.92 3.31
CA SER A 445 -19.55 -45.07 3.69
C SER A 445 -18.20 -45.08 2.97
N ASN A 446 -18.19 -44.90 1.64
CA ASN A 446 -16.97 -44.86 0.86
C ASN A 446 -16.02 -43.75 1.33
N TYR A 447 -16.55 -42.59 1.73
CA TYR A 447 -15.72 -41.51 2.28
C TYR A 447 -15.05 -41.88 3.61
N LYS A 448 -15.74 -42.64 4.48
CA LYS A 448 -15.19 -43.09 5.76
C LYS A 448 -14.14 -44.18 5.60
N GLU A 449 -14.26 -45.03 4.57
CA GLU A 449 -13.26 -46.07 4.28
C GLU A 449 -11.95 -45.51 3.67
N VAL A 450 -12.00 -44.36 2.98
CA VAL A 450 -10.81 -43.75 2.36
C VAL A 450 -10.02 -42.87 3.35
N ASN A 451 -10.65 -42.39 4.43
CA ASN A 451 -10.05 -41.46 5.40
C ASN A 451 -9.83 -42.07 6.81
N ASN A 452 -10.15 -43.34 6.98
CA ASN A 452 -9.72 -44.17 8.14
C ASN A 452 -8.59 -45.09 7.69
#